data_AF-A0A7U3UYW3-F1
#
_entry.id   AF-A0A7U3UYW3-F1
#
_cell.length_a   1.000
_cell.length_b   1.000
_cell.length_c   1.000
_cell.angle_alpha   90.00
_cell.angle_beta   90.00
_cell.angle_gamma   90.00
#
_symmetry.space_group_name_H-M   'P 1'
#
loop_
_entity.id
_entity.type
_entity.pdbx_description
1 polymer ?
#
loop_
_entity_poly.entity_id
_entity_poly.type
_entity_poly.pdbx_seq_one_letter_code
_entity_poly.pdbx_strand_id
1 'polypeptide(L)' 'MITISPKDMTMAEKLSTMEILWNDLCQHSSFESPNWHESVLNSREQQYAGGAQLPMDWEKAKQQIRNKTE' A
#
# COMPACT_ATOMS: atom_id res chain seq x y z
N MET A 1 -9.81 -5.59 26.56
CA MET A 1 -8.83 -5.27 25.49
C MET A 1 -8.31 -6.60 24.98
N ILE A 2 -8.56 -6.96 23.72
CA ILE A 2 -8.03 -8.22 23.16
C ILE A 2 -6.61 -7.93 22.68
N THR A 3 -5.63 -8.63 23.24
CA THR A 3 -4.23 -8.50 22.85
C THR A 3 -3.82 -9.72 22.03
N ILE A 4 -3.54 -9.52 20.75
CA ILE A 4 -2.90 -10.55 19.92
C ILE A 4 -1.40 -10.43 20.19
N SER A 5 -0.78 -11.47 20.77
CA SER A 5 0.68 -11.50 20.97
C SER A 5 1.35 -12.05 19.72
N PRO A 6 2.12 -11.23 18.97
CA PRO A 6 2.80 -11.70 17.77
C PRO A 6 4.13 -12.40 18.09
N LYS A 7 4.51 -12.54 19.36
CA LYS A 7 5.84 -13.07 19.74
C LYS A 7 6.05 -14.50 19.29
N ASP A 8 5.00 -15.31 19.31
CA ASP A 8 5.07 -16.74 18.99
C ASP A 8 4.78 -17.03 17.51
N MET A 9 4.43 -16.01 16.72
CA MET A 9 4.20 -16.15 15.29
C MET A 9 5.53 -16.15 14.52
N THR A 10 5.64 -17.09 13.58
CA THR A 10 6.62 -17.03 12.49
C THR A 10 6.43 -15.77 11.64
N MET A 11 7.44 -15.39 10.86
CA MET A 11 7.33 -14.24 9.95
C MET A 11 6.17 -14.41 8.96
N ALA A 12 5.98 -15.61 8.41
CA ALA A 12 4.90 -15.90 7.48
C ALA A 12 3.52 -15.70 8.12
N GLU A 13 3.34 -16.17 9.36
CA GLU A 13 2.09 -15.99 10.11
C GLU A 13 1.80 -14.52 10.43
N LYS A 14 2.84 -13.73 10.76
CA LYS A 14 2.68 -12.28 10.95
C LYS A 14 2.20 -11.60 9.68
N LEU A 15 2.84 -11.88 8.55
CA LEU A 15 2.47 -11.29 7.26
C LEU A 15 1.04 -11.70 6.87
N SER A 16 0.70 -12.98 7.00
CA SER A 16 -0.66 -13.46 6.72
C SER A 16 -1.70 -12.82 7.65
N THR A 17 -1.39 -12.67 8.94
CA THR A 17 -2.27 -11.99 9.89
C THR A 17 -2.46 -10.52 9.51
N MET A 18 -1.40 -9.82 9.11
CA MET A 18 -1.50 -8.45 8.62
C MET A 18 -2.40 -8.34 7.38
N GLU A 19 -2.28 -9.27 6.43
CA GLU A 19 -3.09 -9.29 5.21
C GLU A 19 -4.58 -9.50 5.51
N ILE A 20 -4.90 -10.45 6.40
CA ILE A 20 -6.28 -10.74 6.83
C ILE A 20 -6.88 -9.52 7.53
N LEU A 21 -6.15 -8.93 8.48
CA LEU A 21 -6.59 -7.73 9.19
C LEU A 21 -6.80 -6.56 8.25
N TRP A 22 -5.88 -6.34 7.31
CA TRP A 22 -5.98 -5.26 6.33
C TRP A 22 -7.22 -5.43 5.43
N ASN A 23 -7.45 -6.64 4.92
CA ASN A 23 -8.61 -6.94 4.08
C ASN A 23 -9.94 -6.74 4.82
N ASP A 24 -10.02 -7.19 6.07
CA ASP A 24 -11.20 -6.98 6.94
C ASP A 24 -11.48 -5.49 7.18
N LEU A 25 -10.43 -4.72 7.52
CA LEU A 25 -10.53 -3.28 7.69
C LEU A 25 -11.02 -2.58 6.42
N CYS A 26 -10.51 -2.94 5.25
CA CYS A 26 -10.92 -2.34 3.97
C CYS A 26 -12.38 -2.66 3.60
N GLN A 27 -12.91 -3.81 4.00
CA GLN A 27 -14.31 -4.18 3.72
C GLN A 27 -15.31 -3.44 4.63
N HIS A 28 -14.86 -3.03 5.81
CA HIS A 28 -15.71 -2.42 6.83
C HIS A 28 -15.36 -0.94 7.11
N SER A 29 -14.41 -0.35 6.39
CA SER A 29 -13.96 1.01 6.65
C SER A 29 -14.97 2.05 6.17
N SER A 30 -15.54 2.79 7.12
CA SER A 30 -16.15 4.12 6.92
C SER A 30 -15.13 5.26 7.05
N PHE A 31 -13.83 4.94 7.03
CA PHE A 31 -12.78 5.91 7.32
C PHE A 31 -12.59 6.87 6.14
N GLU A 32 -12.89 8.14 6.36
CA GLU A 32 -12.63 9.18 5.37
C GLU A 32 -11.12 9.39 5.24
N SER A 33 -10.64 9.37 3.99
CA SER A 33 -9.25 9.68 3.71
C SER A 33 -8.95 11.12 4.15
N PRO A 34 -7.83 11.38 4.84
CA PRO A 34 -7.42 12.74 5.17
C PRO A 34 -7.38 13.67 3.95
N ASN A 35 -7.78 14.93 4.11
CA ASN A 35 -7.86 15.92 3.02
C ASN A 35 -6.56 16.09 2.21
N TRP A 36 -5.40 15.85 2.81
CA TRP A 36 -4.13 15.96 2.11
C TRP A 36 -3.92 14.85 1.05
N HIS A 37 -4.61 13.71 1.15
CA HIS A 37 -4.54 12.66 0.14
C HIS A 37 -5.13 13.12 -1.19
N GLU A 38 -6.22 13.88 -1.17
CA GLU A 38 -6.88 14.39 -2.38
C GLU A 38 -5.91 15.22 -3.23
N SER A 39 -5.19 16.16 -2.61
CA SER A 39 -4.23 17.01 -3.32
C SER A 39 -3.14 16.19 -4.03
N VAL A 40 -2.62 15.15 -3.35
CA VAL A 40 -1.59 14.27 -3.92
C VAL A 40 -2.14 13.44 -5.08
N LEU A 41 -3.35 12.90 -4.95
CA LEU A 41 -4.00 12.12 -6.00
C LEU A 41 -4.30 12.99 -7.23
N ASN A 42 -4.88 14.17 -7.03
CA ASN A 42 -5.17 15.13 -8.10
C ASN A 42 -3.89 15.54 -8.86
N SER A 43 -2.80 15.79 -8.15
CA SER A 43 -1.52 16.13 -8.79
C SER A 43 -1.00 14.98 -9.66
N ARG A 44 -1.10 13.73 -9.19
CA ARG A 44 -0.68 12.54 -9.96
C ARG A 44 -1.57 12.30 -11.17
N GLU A 45 -2.87 12.49 -11.03
CA GLU A 45 -3.83 12.33 -12.12
C GLU A 45 -3.59 13.37 -13.22
N GLN A 46 -3.33 14.63 -12.87
CA GLN A 46 -2.97 15.67 -13.83
C GLN A 46 -1.68 15.36 -14.58
N GLN A 47 -0.64 14.86 -13.87
CA GLN A 47 0.62 14.47 -14.50
C GLN A 47 0.45 13.27 -15.44
N TYR A 48 -0.42 12.31 -15.06
CA TYR A 48 -0.76 11.18 -15.90
C TYR A 48 -1.51 11.60 -17.17
N ALA A 49 -2.57 12.41 -17.01
CA ALA A 49 -3.36 12.94 -18.12
C ALA A 49 -2.52 13.82 -19.06
N GLY A 50 -1.56 14.57 -18.51
CA GLY A 50 -0.61 15.38 -19.27
C GLY A 50 0.56 14.60 -19.88
N GLY A 51 0.66 13.28 -19.67
CA GLY A 51 1.73 12.43 -20.20
C GLY A 51 3.09 12.59 -19.52
N ALA A 52 3.18 13.40 -18.46
CA ALA A 52 4.39 13.60 -17.67
C ALA A 52 4.73 12.39 -16.79
N GLN A 53 3.72 11.60 -16.42
CA GLN A 53 3.89 10.36 -15.66
C GLN A 53 3.18 9.21 -16.39
N LEU A 54 3.95 8.24 -16.88
CA LEU A 54 3.41 7.09 -17.61
C LEU A 54 3.31 5.87 -16.70
N PRO A 55 2.33 4.97 -16.93
CA PRO A 55 2.26 3.72 -16.21
C PRO A 55 3.49 2.89 -16.55
N MET A 56 4.10 2.28 -15.54
CA MET A 56 5.24 1.40 -15.70
C MET A 56 4.78 -0.05 -15.54
N ASP A 57 5.35 -0.93 -16.34
CA ASP A 57 5.24 -2.37 -16.12
C ASP A 57 5.67 -2.74 -14.69
N TRP A 58 4.89 -3.60 -14.04
CA TRP A 58 5.08 -3.93 -12.62
C TRP A 58 6.38 -4.69 -12.37
N GLU A 59 6.77 -5.60 -13.25
CA GLU A 59 8.05 -6.31 -13.12
C GLU A 59 9.23 -5.36 -13.28
N LYS A 60 9.13 -4.41 -14.22
CA LYS A 60 10.12 -3.35 -14.40
C LYS A 60 10.23 -2.46 -13.16
N ALA A 61 9.11 -2.06 -12.56
CA ALA A 61 9.10 -1.25 -11.35
C ALA A 61 9.78 -1.98 -10.18
N LYS A 62 9.42 -3.26 -9.95
CA LYS A 62 10.06 -4.09 -8.93
C LYS A 62 11.56 -4.23 -9.15
N GLN A 63 12.00 -4.42 -10.39
CA GLN A 63 13.42 -4.53 -10.70
C GLN A 63 14.17 -3.23 -10.40
N GLN A 64 13.59 -2.07 -10.75
CA GLN A 64 14.20 -0.78 -10.45
C GLN A 64 14.33 -0.52 -8.96
N ILE A 65 13.37 -0.96 -8.14
CA ILE A 65 13.44 -0.85 -6.68
C ILE A 65 14.57 -1.71 -6.14
N ARG A 66 14.62 -2.99 -6.51
CA ARG A 66 15.70 -3.90 -6.10
C ARG A 66 17.08 -3.34 -6.42
N ASN A 67 17.27 -2.87 -7.66
CA ASN A 67 18.54 -2.26 -8.09
C ASN A 67 18.97 -1.02 -7.28
N LYS A 68 18.05 -0.37 -6.55
CA LYS A 68 18.34 0.81 -5.73
C LYS A 68 18.52 0.49 -4.24
N THR A 69 18.06 -0.67 -3.80
CA THR A 69 18.00 -1.05 -2.38
C THR A 69 18.91 -2.23 -2.03
N GLU A 70 19.37 -2.97 -3.03
CA GLU A 70 20.42 -3.99 -2.94
C GLU A 70 21.79 -3.39 -3.29
#